data_AF-A0A9W8V3J8-F1
#
_entry.id   AF-A0A9W8V3J8-F1
#
_cell.length_a   1.000
_cell.length_b   1.000
_cell.length_c   1.000
_cell.angle_alpha   90.00
_cell.angle_beta   90.00
_cell.angle_gamma   90.00
#
_symmetry.space_group_name_H-M   'P 1'
#
loop_
_entity.id
_entity.type
_entity.pdbx_description
1 polymer ?
#
loop_
_entity_poly.entity_id
_entity_poly.type
_entity_poly.pdbx_seq_one_letter_code
_entity_poly.pdbx_strand_id
1 'polypeptide(L)'
;MWYPAILLVAASQLVSGICECGYSIVDLDNQQPIFFTDYLETDFTRLPTISQNNDWVRQQFTVSAEDGRGDYGKAFKPENIRTRITEMKGRQDEEAGLHLLVGSVIDDHGAISGSELDTERQDLHWGSFRAGMKLTPTNGTCAAFFWVDLTRS
;
A
#
# COMPACT_ATOMS: atom_id res chain seq x y z
N MET A 1 34.68 -56.75 11.54
CA MET A 1 33.28 -56.65 11.06
C MET A 1 32.43 -56.55 12.30
N TRP A 2 31.70 -55.47 12.64
CA TRP A 2 30.97 -54.50 11.84
C TRP A 2 30.84 -53.18 12.64
N TYR A 3 30.62 -52.08 11.93
CA TYR A 3 30.62 -50.69 12.42
C TYR A 3 29.43 -50.35 13.34
N PRO A 4 29.59 -49.38 14.25
CA PRO A 4 28.53 -48.96 15.18
C PRO A 4 27.40 -48.22 14.44
N ALA A 5 26.16 -48.50 14.84
CA ALA A 5 24.97 -47.84 14.34
C ALA A 5 24.95 -46.36 14.76
N ILE A 6 25.00 -45.47 13.76
CA ILE A 6 24.83 -44.03 13.96
C ILE A 6 23.33 -43.74 14.07
N LEU A 7 22.86 -43.51 15.28
CA LEU A 7 21.52 -42.95 15.55
C LEU A 7 21.52 -41.48 15.14
N LEU A 8 20.97 -41.19 13.96
CA LEU A 8 20.62 -39.84 13.52
C LEU A 8 19.48 -39.31 14.40
N VAL A 9 19.83 -38.54 15.42
CA VAL A 9 18.88 -37.70 16.15
C VAL A 9 18.44 -36.60 15.19
N ALA A 10 17.23 -36.70 14.67
CA ALA A 10 16.56 -35.61 13.98
C ALA A 10 16.26 -34.51 15.00
N ALA A 11 17.19 -33.57 15.15
CA ALA A 11 16.92 -32.32 15.84
C ALA A 11 15.94 -31.53 14.96
N SER A 12 14.65 -31.66 15.24
CA SER A 12 13.62 -30.77 14.72
C SER A 12 13.96 -29.36 15.18
N GLN A 13 14.58 -28.59 14.29
CA GLN A 13 14.79 -27.17 14.49
C GLN A 13 13.40 -26.53 14.57
N LEU A 14 12.95 -26.23 15.78
CA LEU A 14 11.84 -25.30 15.97
C LEU A 14 12.35 -23.96 15.44
N VAL A 15 11.97 -23.65 14.21
CA VAL A 15 12.09 -22.30 13.67
C VAL A 15 11.19 -21.46 14.57
N SER A 16 11.80 -20.72 15.50
CA SER A 16 11.12 -19.62 16.19
C SER A 16 10.90 -18.52 15.16
N GLY A 17 9.90 -18.70 14.31
CA GLY A 17 9.28 -17.60 13.61
C GLY A 17 8.72 -16.64 14.65
N ILE A 18 8.81 -15.34 14.38
CA ILE A 18 8.07 -14.33 15.13
C ILE A 18 6.60 -14.58 14.76
N CYS A 19 5.94 -15.53 15.42
CA CYS A 19 4.50 -15.70 15.27
C CYS A 19 3.87 -14.52 15.99
N GLU A 20 3.51 -13.47 15.25
CA GLU A 20 2.57 -12.49 15.76
C GLU A 20 1.26 -13.24 16.02
N CYS A 21 0.92 -13.41 17.30
CA CYS A 21 -0.27 -14.15 17.75
C CYS A 21 -1.58 -13.39 17.50
N GLY A 22 -1.58 -12.46 16.54
CA GLY A 22 -2.65 -11.51 16.27
C GLY A 22 -2.68 -10.29 17.18
N TYR A 23 -3.64 -9.43 16.90
CA TYR A 23 -3.87 -8.12 17.51
C TYR A 23 -5.28 -8.07 18.06
N SER A 24 -5.46 -7.46 19.23
CA SER A 24 -6.79 -7.25 19.81
C SER A 24 -7.06 -5.78 20.06
N ILE A 25 -8.21 -5.29 19.60
CA ILE A 25 -8.74 -3.99 20.00
C ILE A 25 -9.97 -4.20 20.88
N VAL A 26 -10.29 -3.22 21.72
CA VAL A 26 -11.55 -3.22 22.46
C VAL A 26 -12.62 -2.58 21.60
N ASP A 27 -13.71 -3.30 21.37
CA ASP A 27 -14.92 -2.74 20.79
C ASP A 27 -15.53 -1.72 21.77
N LEU A 28 -15.72 -0.48 21.30
CA LEU A 28 -16.22 0.60 22.14
C LEU A 28 -17.71 0.43 22.48
N ASP A 29 -18.48 -0.31 21.69
CA ASP A 29 -19.93 -0.44 21.87
C ASP A 29 -20.29 -1.55 22.86
N ASN A 30 -19.61 -2.69 22.79
CA ASN A 30 -19.92 -3.87 23.62
C ASN A 30 -18.80 -4.25 24.60
N GLN A 31 -17.69 -3.50 24.62
CA GLN A 31 -16.51 -3.72 25.48
C GLN A 31 -15.86 -5.10 25.34
N GLN A 32 -16.12 -5.82 24.24
CA GLN A 32 -15.50 -7.11 23.95
C GLN A 32 -14.25 -6.94 23.08
N PRO A 33 -13.25 -7.83 23.22
CA PRO A 33 -12.10 -7.82 22.34
C PRO A 33 -12.48 -8.27 20.93
N ILE A 34 -12.10 -7.50 19.92
CA ILE A 34 -12.09 -7.90 18.52
C ILE A 34 -10.68 -8.34 18.18
N PHE A 35 -10.56 -9.56 17.63
CA PHE A 35 -9.29 -10.16 17.28
C PHE A 35 -9.03 -10.05 15.77
N PHE A 36 -7.80 -9.66 15.42
CA PHE A 36 -7.26 -9.64 14.06
C PHE A 36 -6.04 -10.54 13.99
N THR A 37 -5.91 -11.32 12.93
CA THR A 37 -4.72 -12.15 12.70
C THR A 37 -3.54 -11.35 12.19
N ASP A 38 -3.83 -10.23 11.52
CA ASP A 38 -2.88 -9.45 10.74
C ASP A 38 -3.09 -7.97 10.93
N TYR A 39 -2.02 -7.22 10.68
CA TYR A 39 -1.99 -5.77 10.75
C TYR A 39 -1.05 -5.22 9.70
N LEU A 40 -1.49 -4.17 9.02
CA LEU A 40 -0.67 -3.37 8.12
C LEU A 40 -0.96 -1.91 8.45
N GLU A 41 0.06 -1.20 8.93
CA GLU A 41 -0.01 0.23 9.17
C GLU A 41 1.24 0.90 8.61
N THR A 42 1.06 2.10 8.06
CA THR A 42 2.17 2.94 7.63
C THR A 42 1.90 4.38 8.01
N ASP A 43 2.76 4.92 8.88
CA ASP A 43 2.80 6.35 9.14
C ASP A 43 3.61 7.07 8.04
N PHE A 44 2.91 7.49 6.99
CA PHE A 44 3.52 8.21 5.88
C PHE A 44 4.12 9.57 6.27
N THR A 45 3.80 10.12 7.45
CA THR A 45 4.40 11.38 7.91
C THR A 45 5.84 11.19 8.39
N ARG A 46 6.22 9.94 8.70
CA ARG A 46 7.54 9.55 9.21
C ARG A 46 8.35 8.73 8.20
N LEU A 47 7.75 8.33 7.08
CA LEU A 47 8.41 7.56 6.03
C LEU A 47 9.28 8.46 5.14
N PRO A 48 10.61 8.23 5.06
CA PRO A 48 11.50 9.05 4.23
C PRO A 48 11.15 8.98 2.74
N THR A 49 11.13 7.76 2.22
CA THR A 49 10.86 7.44 0.81
C THR A 49 9.96 6.23 0.74
N ILE A 50 8.89 6.30 -0.05
CA ILE A 50 7.95 5.18 -0.20
C ILE A 50 8.63 3.90 -0.69
N SER A 51 9.68 4.00 -1.50
CA SER A 51 10.45 2.85 -1.98
C SER A 51 11.22 2.09 -0.91
N GLN A 52 11.28 2.59 0.33
CA GLN A 52 11.87 1.89 1.48
C GLN A 52 10.85 1.02 2.22
N ASN A 53 9.56 1.15 1.90
CA ASN A 53 8.49 0.35 2.48
C ASN A 53 8.12 -0.77 1.49
N ASN A 54 8.20 -2.02 1.95
CA ASN A 54 7.92 -3.20 1.14
C ASN A 54 6.44 -3.63 1.18
N ASP A 55 5.62 -2.98 2.00
CA ASP A 55 4.19 -3.27 2.11
C ASP A 55 3.39 -2.63 0.98
N TRP A 56 4.00 -1.73 0.20
CA TRP A 56 3.32 -0.92 -0.81
C TRP A 56 3.98 -0.99 -2.19
N VAL A 57 3.16 -1.07 -3.23
CA VAL A 57 3.55 -1.11 -4.63
C VAL A 57 3.07 0.15 -5.33
N ARG A 58 4.02 0.85 -5.97
CA ARG A 58 3.70 1.97 -6.85
C ARG A 58 3.27 1.43 -8.21
N GLN A 59 2.03 1.70 -8.59
CA GLN A 59 1.49 1.18 -9.84
C GLN A 59 1.99 1.96 -11.06
N GLN A 60 2.16 1.23 -12.16
CA GLN A 60 2.52 1.80 -13.47
C GLN A 60 1.71 1.13 -14.57
N PHE A 61 0.68 1.83 -15.04
CA PHE A 61 -0.16 1.36 -16.14
C PHE A 61 -0.90 2.52 -16.80
N THR A 62 -1.48 2.24 -17.96
CA THR A 62 -2.29 3.19 -18.73
C THR A 62 -3.68 2.65 -18.96
N VAL A 63 -4.66 3.53 -19.00
CA VAL A 63 -6.05 3.24 -19.37
C VAL A 63 -6.41 4.16 -20.52
N SER A 64 -6.93 3.63 -21.63
CA SER A 64 -7.35 4.47 -22.75
C SER A 64 -8.57 5.33 -22.38
N ALA A 65 -8.88 6.33 -23.21
CA ALA A 65 -10.08 7.15 -23.02
C ALA A 65 -11.36 6.29 -23.11
N GLU A 66 -11.39 5.36 -24.07
CA GLU A 66 -12.48 4.42 -24.31
C GLU A 66 -12.70 3.48 -23.12
N ASP A 67 -11.63 2.81 -22.67
CA ASP A 67 -11.69 1.90 -21.52
C ASP A 67 -12.02 2.65 -20.22
N GLY A 68 -11.49 3.87 -20.10
CA GLY A 68 -11.71 4.76 -18.98
C GLY A 68 -13.05 5.49 -18.99
N ARG A 69 -13.87 5.29 -20.04
CA ARG A 69 -15.19 5.90 -20.25
C ARG A 69 -15.20 7.42 -20.07
N GLY A 70 -14.17 8.10 -20.58
CA GLY A 70 -14.02 9.55 -20.47
C GLY A 70 -13.34 10.13 -21.69
N ASP A 71 -13.17 11.46 -21.70
CA ASP A 71 -12.62 12.18 -22.86
C ASP A 71 -11.10 12.03 -23.00
N TYR A 72 -10.41 11.65 -21.92
CA TYR A 72 -8.97 11.52 -21.86
C TYR A 72 -8.55 10.15 -21.31
N GLY A 73 -7.41 9.67 -21.79
CA GLY A 73 -6.73 8.52 -21.19
C GLY A 73 -6.21 8.85 -19.79
N LYS A 74 -5.79 7.82 -19.06
CA LYS A 74 -5.16 7.93 -17.74
C LYS A 74 -3.82 7.21 -17.78
N ALA A 75 -2.79 7.82 -17.22
CA ALA A 75 -1.46 7.21 -17.09
C ALA A 75 -1.01 7.26 -15.62
N PHE A 76 -1.04 6.13 -14.94
CA PHE A 76 -0.56 6.00 -13.57
C PHE A 76 0.96 5.86 -13.57
N LYS A 77 1.62 6.78 -12.89
CA LYS A 77 3.07 6.97 -12.99
C LYS A 77 3.71 6.94 -11.59
N PRO A 78 4.69 6.08 -11.30
CA PRO A 78 5.35 6.01 -9.99
C PRO A 78 5.95 7.33 -9.51
N GLU A 79 6.38 8.21 -10.42
CA GLU A 79 6.94 9.54 -10.13
C GLU A 79 5.90 10.55 -9.60
N ASN A 80 4.61 10.25 -9.75
CA ASN A 80 3.51 11.02 -9.16
C ASN A 80 3.23 10.62 -7.70
N ILE A 81 4.00 9.67 -7.14
CA ILE A 81 3.90 9.26 -5.73
C ILE A 81 5.13 9.78 -5.01
N ARG A 82 4.93 10.69 -4.06
CA ARG A 82 6.03 11.36 -3.35
C ARG A 82 5.89 11.31 -1.85
N THR A 83 7.01 11.29 -1.14
CA THR A 83 7.05 11.45 0.31
C THR A 83 7.87 12.68 0.69
N ARG A 84 7.32 13.50 1.58
CA ARG A 84 7.89 14.82 1.89
C ARG A 84 9.33 14.78 2.41
N ILE A 85 9.67 13.81 3.26
CA ILE A 85 10.91 13.82 4.06
C ILE A 85 12.17 13.84 3.18
N THR A 86 12.15 13.21 2.01
CA THR A 86 13.34 13.12 1.15
C THR A 86 13.21 13.88 -0.18
N GLU A 87 12.00 14.00 -0.74
CA GLU A 87 11.83 14.42 -2.14
C GLU A 87 11.40 15.88 -2.33
N MET A 88 11.01 16.59 -1.27
CA MET A 88 10.38 17.92 -1.36
C MET A 88 11.12 18.98 -0.52
N LYS A 89 12.46 18.88 -0.40
CA LYS A 89 13.30 19.87 0.30
C LYS A 89 13.22 21.23 -0.42
N GLY A 90 12.56 22.21 0.20
CA GLY A 90 12.60 23.62 -0.23
C GLY A 90 11.24 24.33 -0.34
N ARG A 91 10.12 23.62 -0.16
CA ARG A 91 8.78 24.23 -0.09
C ARG A 91 8.27 24.18 1.36
N GLN A 92 8.20 25.33 2.01
CA GLN A 92 7.84 25.46 3.43
C GLN A 92 6.37 25.11 3.71
N ASP A 93 5.53 25.08 2.66
CA ASP A 93 4.06 25.09 2.78
C ASP A 93 3.39 23.72 2.59
N GLU A 94 4.16 22.66 2.33
CA GLU A 94 3.62 21.33 2.02
C GLU A 94 3.66 20.41 3.26
N GLU A 95 2.54 19.75 3.57
CA GLU A 95 2.34 18.93 4.78
C GLU A 95 3.08 17.58 4.71
N ALA A 96 3.52 17.05 5.86
CA ALA A 96 4.13 15.73 5.95
C ALA A 96 3.14 14.63 5.56
N GLY A 97 3.62 13.60 4.85
CA GLY A 97 2.78 12.50 4.38
C GLY A 97 3.20 11.96 3.01
N LEU A 98 2.35 11.06 2.51
CA LEU A 98 2.37 10.54 1.15
C LEU A 98 1.51 11.45 0.26
N HIS A 99 2.07 11.84 -0.88
CA HIS A 99 1.43 12.72 -1.85
C HIS A 99 1.15 11.92 -3.11
N LEU A 100 -0.13 11.80 -3.44
CA LEU A 100 -0.62 11.21 -4.70
C LEU A 100 -0.97 12.36 -5.64
N LEU A 101 -0.14 12.55 -6.66
CA LEU A 101 -0.23 13.68 -7.58
C LEU A 101 -1.02 13.32 -8.84
N VAL A 102 -1.64 14.35 -9.41
CA VAL A 102 -2.30 14.34 -10.73
C VAL A 102 -1.62 15.37 -11.63
N GLY A 103 -1.42 15.03 -12.89
CA GLY A 103 -0.87 15.93 -13.89
C GLY A 103 -1.85 17.05 -14.25
N SER A 104 -1.32 18.24 -14.51
CA SER A 104 -2.08 19.41 -14.96
C SER A 104 -2.14 19.58 -16.48
N VAL A 105 -1.49 18.68 -17.22
CA VAL A 105 -1.35 18.73 -18.68
C VAL A 105 -1.63 17.35 -19.26
N ILE A 106 -2.28 17.32 -20.42
CA ILE A 106 -2.48 16.12 -21.23
C ILE A 106 -1.17 15.79 -21.91
N ASP A 107 -0.69 14.56 -21.79
CA ASP A 107 0.55 14.14 -22.43
C ASP A 107 0.37 13.87 -23.94
N ASP A 108 1.48 13.59 -24.63
CA ASP A 108 1.53 13.37 -26.09
C ASP A 108 0.68 12.16 -26.54
N HIS A 109 0.21 11.33 -25.61
CA HIS A 109 -0.66 10.18 -25.85
C HIS A 109 -2.12 10.46 -25.51
N GLY A 110 -2.48 11.71 -25.18
CA GLY A 110 -3.85 12.07 -24.84
C GLY A 110 -4.26 11.64 -23.42
N ALA A 111 -3.31 11.35 -22.54
CA ALA A 111 -3.59 10.90 -21.18
C ALA A 111 -3.30 11.98 -20.12
N ILE A 112 -4.13 12.00 -19.07
CA ILE A 112 -3.85 12.73 -17.84
C ILE A 112 -3.06 11.81 -16.92
N SER A 113 -1.92 12.28 -16.42
CA SER A 113 -1.13 11.48 -15.48
C SER A 113 -1.75 11.47 -14.07
N GLY A 114 -1.66 10.33 -13.39
CA GLY A 114 -2.14 10.13 -12.02
C GLY A 114 -1.20 9.26 -11.22
N SER A 115 -1.66 8.82 -10.05
CA SER A 115 -0.90 7.96 -9.13
C SER A 115 -1.83 6.96 -8.46
N GLU A 116 -1.31 5.75 -8.24
CA GLU A 116 -1.99 4.66 -7.56
C GLU A 116 -0.95 3.87 -6.77
N LEU A 117 -1.28 3.59 -5.50
CA LEU A 117 -0.43 2.87 -4.56
C LEU A 117 -1.26 1.76 -3.95
N ASP A 118 -0.80 0.53 -4.13
CA ASP A 118 -1.48 -0.66 -3.65
C ASP A 118 -0.68 -1.30 -2.53
N THR A 119 -1.32 -2.14 -1.73
CA THR A 119 -0.60 -3.05 -0.85
C THR A 119 0.08 -4.16 -1.67
N GLU A 120 1.29 -4.55 -1.31
CA GLU A 120 1.96 -5.74 -1.86
C GLU A 120 1.20 -7.02 -1.45
N ARG A 121 0.66 -7.02 -0.23
CA ARG A 121 -0.19 -8.10 0.30
C ARG A 121 -1.51 -8.18 -0.46
N GLN A 122 -1.90 -9.40 -0.82
CA GLN A 122 -3.16 -9.74 -1.50
C GLN A 122 -4.10 -10.60 -0.65
N ASP A 123 -3.69 -10.93 0.57
CA ASP A 123 -4.40 -11.83 1.50
C ASP A 123 -5.30 -11.08 2.51
N LEU A 124 -5.38 -9.75 2.41
CA LEU A 124 -6.19 -8.90 3.27
C LEU A 124 -7.66 -8.88 2.82
N HIS A 125 -8.38 -9.98 3.02
CA HIS A 125 -9.77 -10.12 2.53
C HIS A 125 -10.85 -9.57 3.48
N TRP A 126 -10.62 -9.62 4.80
CA TRP A 126 -11.58 -9.18 5.81
C TRP A 126 -10.87 -8.38 6.89
N GLY A 127 -11.46 -7.26 7.30
CA GLY A 127 -10.89 -6.44 8.36
C GLY A 127 -11.49 -5.04 8.42
N SER A 128 -10.80 -4.17 9.15
CA SER A 128 -11.10 -2.75 9.24
C SER A 128 -10.05 -1.96 8.46
N PHE A 129 -10.44 -1.40 7.32
CA PHE A 129 -9.59 -0.58 6.47
C PHE A 129 -9.82 0.90 6.79
N ARG A 130 -8.74 1.63 7.13
CA ARG A 130 -8.82 3.04 7.53
C ARG A 130 -7.68 3.83 6.90
N ALA A 131 -8.00 5.04 6.45
CA ALA A 131 -7.01 5.98 5.95
C ALA A 131 -7.35 7.40 6.43
N GLY A 132 -6.32 8.14 6.86
CA GLY A 132 -6.40 9.58 7.01
C GLY A 132 -5.99 10.25 5.71
N MET A 133 -6.89 11.02 5.10
CA MET A 133 -6.65 11.64 3.79
C MET A 133 -7.01 13.12 3.80
N LYS A 134 -6.19 13.93 3.11
CA LYS A 134 -6.53 15.30 2.72
C LYS A 134 -6.77 15.32 1.22
N LEU A 135 -7.95 15.78 0.81
CA LEU A 135 -8.35 15.79 -0.59
C LEU A 135 -7.97 17.11 -1.26
N THR A 136 -7.71 17.06 -2.56
CA THR A 136 -7.46 18.26 -3.37
C THR A 136 -8.76 19.04 -3.59
N PRO A 137 -8.73 20.39 -3.57
CA PRO A 137 -9.89 21.22 -3.90
C PRO A 137 -10.08 21.39 -5.42
N THR A 138 -9.29 20.72 -6.26
CA THR A 138 -9.30 20.93 -7.72
C THR A 138 -10.47 20.21 -8.38
N ASN A 139 -11.36 20.96 -9.03
CA ASN A 139 -12.49 20.39 -9.75
C ASN A 139 -12.07 19.39 -10.83
N GLY A 140 -12.85 18.31 -10.99
CA GLY A 140 -12.60 17.26 -11.97
C GLY A 140 -11.56 16.21 -11.53
N THR A 141 -10.98 16.36 -10.34
CA THR A 141 -10.11 15.34 -9.75
C THR A 141 -10.90 14.40 -8.84
N CYS A 142 -10.38 13.18 -8.69
CA CYS A 142 -10.89 12.19 -7.74
C CYS A 142 -9.72 11.66 -6.93
N ALA A 143 -9.93 11.50 -5.63
CA ALA A 143 -9.04 10.79 -4.74
C ALA A 143 -9.86 9.72 -4.02
N ALA A 144 -9.32 8.52 -3.93
CA ALA A 144 -10.04 7.36 -3.42
C ALA A 144 -9.16 6.53 -2.51
N PHE A 145 -9.80 5.90 -1.53
CA PHE A 145 -9.27 4.80 -0.74
C PHE A 145 -10.30 3.70 -0.81
N PHE A 146 -9.90 2.55 -1.34
CA PHE A 146 -10.80 1.43 -1.56
C PHE A 146 -10.02 0.12 -1.40
N TRP A 147 -10.78 -0.93 -1.14
CA TRP A 147 -10.31 -2.30 -1.19
C TRP A 147 -10.81 -2.94 -2.47
N VAL A 148 -9.93 -3.68 -3.15
CA VAL A 148 -10.27 -4.43 -4.36
C VAL A 148 -9.63 -5.81 -4.29
N ASP A 149 -10.42 -6.84 -4.58
CA ASP A 149 -9.92 -8.20 -4.80
C ASP A 149 -9.87 -8.46 -6.31
N LEU A 150 -8.67 -8.36 -6.86
CA LEU A 150 -8.40 -8.75 -8.24
C LEU A 150 -8.04 -10.23 -8.23
N THR A 151 -9.06 -11.09 -8.23
CA THR A 151 -8.86 -12.50 -8.60
C THR A 151 -8.24 -12.51 -9.99
N ARG A 152 -6.92 -12.76 -10.08
CA ARG A 152 -6.23 -12.97 -11.34
C ARG A 152 -6.77 -14.28 -11.93
N SER A 153 -7.76 -14.17 -12.82
CA SER A 153 -8.26 -15.27 -13.65
C SER A 153 -7.24 -15.69 -14.69
#